data_AF-D5GSA4-F1
#
_entry.id   AF-D5GSA4-F1
#
_cell.length_a   1.000
_cell.length_b   1.000
_cell.length_c   1.000
_cell.angle_alpha   90.00
_cell.angle_beta   90.00
_cell.angle_gamma   90.00
#
_symmetry.space_group_name_H-M   'P 1'
#
loop_
_entity.id
_entity.type
_entity.pdbx_description
1 polymer ?
#
loop_
_entity_poly.entity_id
_entity_poly.type
_entity_poly.pdbx_seq_one_letter_code
_entity_poly.pdbx_strand_id
1 'polypeptide(L)'
;GEWRKNNQYTLTPRATDKARALEVQTKKDIEKAFVDMNMKLDDSNKKLDERIKDLTLWKKKVEKTVIAITDEIDKLDENRTKLKGACKILMMPEAISRECLELRTNRYEPDLVRDEAEQELIKEVAIVGEIRRVFLNTLAKVEEQMLMNKAAKSSIELDWSDKMVSLKLDRKNAILSP
;
A
#
# COMPACT_ATOMS: atom_id res chain seq x y z
N GLY A 1 -76.15 -1.27 43.06
CA GLY A 1 -74.82 -1.31 43.70
C GLY A 1 -73.92 -0.28 43.05
N GLU A 2 -73.13 0.43 43.84
CA GLU A 2 -72.26 1.53 43.40
C GLU A 2 -71.30 1.11 42.27
N TRP A 3 -70.85 -0.14 42.27
CA TRP A 3 -70.02 -0.73 41.21
C TRP A 3 -70.63 -0.59 39.80
N ARG A 4 -71.94 -0.85 39.63
CA ARG A 4 -72.60 -0.74 38.32
C ARG A 4 -72.70 0.71 37.84
N LYS A 5 -72.96 1.65 38.77
CA LYS A 5 -73.00 3.09 38.46
C LYS A 5 -71.62 3.62 38.06
N ASN A 6 -70.56 3.21 38.77
CA ASN A 6 -69.19 3.59 38.46
C ASN A 6 -68.74 3.05 37.09
N ASN A 7 -69.05 1.78 36.77
CA ASN A 7 -68.75 1.22 35.46
C ASN A 7 -69.54 1.91 34.34
N GLN A 8 -70.81 2.25 34.54
CA GLN A 8 -71.60 2.97 33.52
C GLN A 8 -71.08 4.39 33.26
N TYR A 9 -70.54 5.06 34.29
CA TYR A 9 -69.89 6.37 34.15
C TYR A 9 -68.51 6.28 33.47
N THR A 10 -67.74 5.22 33.77
CA THR A 10 -66.36 5.06 33.31
C THR A 10 -66.26 4.44 31.91
N LEU A 11 -67.07 3.42 31.63
CA LEU A 11 -67.09 2.66 30.37
C LEU A 11 -68.15 3.22 29.41
N THR A 12 -68.07 4.52 29.15
CA THR A 12 -68.93 5.12 28.11
C THR A 12 -68.56 4.53 26.75
N PRO A 13 -69.51 4.39 25.80
CA PRO A 13 -69.23 3.90 24.45
C PRO A 13 -68.06 4.64 23.78
N ARG A 14 -67.98 5.96 23.98
CA ARG A 14 -66.88 6.79 23.49
C ARG A 14 -65.52 6.42 24.10
N ALA A 15 -65.46 6.12 25.40
CA ALA A 15 -64.23 5.70 26.06
C ALA A 15 -63.78 4.32 25.58
N THR A 16 -64.72 3.38 25.44
CA THR A 16 -64.43 2.02 24.93
C THR A 16 -64.03 2.02 23.45
N ASP A 17 -64.66 2.85 22.62
CA ASP A 17 -64.31 2.98 21.20
C ASP A 17 -62.94 3.66 21.01
N LYS A 18 -62.62 4.66 21.83
CA LYS A 18 -61.28 5.27 21.84
C LYS A 18 -60.21 4.26 22.27
N ALA A 19 -60.48 3.45 23.29
CA ALA A 19 -59.56 2.38 23.71
C ALA A 19 -59.35 1.33 22.60
N ARG A 20 -60.42 0.88 21.95
CA ARG A 20 -60.34 -0.05 20.81
C ARG A 20 -59.58 0.55 19.62
N ALA A 21 -59.83 1.82 19.29
CA ALA A 21 -59.11 2.51 18.23
C ALA A 21 -57.61 2.63 18.54
N LEU A 22 -57.25 2.94 19.79
CA LEU A 22 -55.87 2.99 20.25
C LEU A 22 -55.20 1.60 20.17
N GLU A 23 -55.89 0.54 20.56
CA GLU A 23 -55.38 -0.83 20.46
C GLU A 23 -55.09 -1.23 19.00
N VAL A 24 -56.04 -0.94 18.10
CA VAL A 24 -55.86 -1.16 16.65
C VAL A 24 -54.68 -0.36 16.11
N GLN A 25 -54.56 0.91 16.48
CA GLN A 25 -53.45 1.76 16.05
C GLN A 25 -52.11 1.23 16.59
N THR A 26 -52.06 0.87 17.87
CA THR A 26 -50.85 0.32 18.51
C THR A 26 -50.40 -0.96 17.82
N LYS A 27 -51.32 -1.86 17.48
CA LYS A 27 -51.00 -3.09 16.73
C LYS A 27 -50.40 -2.78 15.36
N LYS A 28 -50.96 -1.81 14.63
CA LYS A 28 -50.44 -1.34 13.34
C LYS A 28 -49.05 -0.71 13.47
N ASP A 29 -48.84 0.11 14.50
CA ASP A 29 -47.57 0.78 14.73
C ASP A 29 -46.47 -0.24 15.06
N ILE A 30 -46.79 -1.27 15.86
CA ILE A 30 -45.88 -2.39 16.16
C ILE A 30 -45.55 -3.16 14.88
N GLU A 31 -46.55 -3.54 14.08
CA GLU A 31 -46.34 -4.28 12.84
C GLU A 31 -45.47 -3.49 11.86
N LYS A 32 -45.75 -2.19 11.71
CA LYS A 32 -44.93 -1.28 10.91
C LYS A 32 -43.49 -1.18 11.44
N ALA A 33 -43.31 -1.03 12.75
CA ALA A 33 -41.98 -0.97 13.36
C ALA A 33 -41.17 -2.24 13.10
N PHE A 34 -41.79 -3.42 13.15
CA PHE A 34 -41.15 -4.69 12.80
C PHE A 34 -40.73 -4.74 11.32
N VAL A 35 -41.61 -4.33 10.40
CA VAL A 35 -41.29 -4.28 8.96
C VAL A 35 -40.12 -3.31 8.71
N ASP A 36 -40.19 -2.10 9.26
CA ASP A 36 -39.15 -1.08 9.11
C ASP A 36 -37.80 -1.56 9.71
N MET A 37 -37.83 -2.26 10.84
CA MET A 37 -36.64 -2.83 11.48
C MET A 37 -36.02 -3.95 10.64
N ASN A 38 -36.83 -4.87 10.12
CA ASN A 38 -36.36 -5.95 9.24
C ASN A 38 -35.75 -5.40 7.94
N MET A 39 -36.39 -4.39 7.33
CA MET A 39 -35.84 -3.74 6.13
C MET A 39 -34.48 -3.08 6.39
N LYS A 40 -34.34 -2.39 7.53
CA LYS A 40 -33.06 -1.78 7.92
C LYS A 40 -31.98 -2.82 8.22
N LEU A 41 -32.36 -3.94 8.86
CA LEU A 41 -31.44 -5.04 9.13
C LEU A 41 -30.94 -5.67 7.84
N ASP A 42 -31.84 -5.95 6.89
CA ASP A 42 -31.50 -6.51 5.57
C ASP A 42 -30.56 -5.56 4.79
N ASP A 43 -30.88 -4.26 4.74
CA ASP A 43 -29.99 -3.24 4.11
C ASP A 43 -28.60 -3.19 4.77
N SER A 44 -28.56 -3.25 6.11
CA SER A 44 -27.29 -3.25 6.86
C SER A 44 -26.47 -4.51 6.58
N ASN A 45 -27.12 -5.68 6.52
CA ASN A 45 -26.47 -6.95 6.19
C ASN A 45 -25.90 -6.96 4.77
N LYS A 46 -26.65 -6.43 3.79
CA LYS A 46 -26.20 -6.28 2.40
C LYS A 46 -24.94 -5.41 2.31
N LYS A 47 -24.98 -4.22 2.92
CA LYS A 47 -23.82 -3.30 2.94
C LYS A 47 -22.61 -3.91 3.64
N LEU A 48 -22.83 -4.68 4.70
CA LEU A 48 -21.75 -5.37 5.41
C LEU A 48 -21.11 -6.45 4.52
N ASP A 49 -21.92 -7.25 3.81
CA ASP A 49 -21.43 -8.28 2.89
C ASP A 49 -20.65 -7.68 1.70
N GLU A 50 -21.16 -6.59 1.11
CA GLU A 50 -20.46 -5.82 0.07
C GLU A 50 -19.09 -5.32 0.57
N ARG A 51 -19.06 -4.68 1.74
CA ARG A 51 -17.81 -4.20 2.35
C ARG A 51 -16.83 -5.34 2.63
N ILE A 52 -17.29 -6.50 3.10
CA ILE A 52 -16.45 -7.67 3.32
C ILE A 52 -15.84 -8.17 2.01
N LYS A 53 -16.63 -8.21 0.93
CA LYS A 53 -16.16 -8.59 -0.41
C LYS A 53 -15.08 -7.63 -0.90
N ASP A 54 -15.34 -6.33 -0.81
CA ASP A 54 -14.40 -5.28 -1.24
C ASP A 54 -13.09 -5.34 -0.45
N LEU A 55 -13.16 -5.37 0.88
CA LEU A 55 -11.97 -5.48 1.73
C LEU A 55 -11.20 -6.78 1.47
N THR A 56 -11.88 -7.88 1.19
CA THR A 56 -11.23 -9.15 0.84
C THR A 56 -10.52 -9.08 -0.52
N LEU A 57 -11.09 -8.36 -1.49
CA LEU A 57 -10.46 -8.14 -2.79
C LEU A 57 -9.24 -7.23 -2.67
N TRP A 58 -9.35 -6.13 -1.92
CA TRP A 58 -8.23 -5.25 -1.63
C TRP A 58 -7.12 -5.95 -0.87
N LYS A 59 -7.45 -6.87 0.03
CA LYS A 59 -6.48 -7.74 0.72
C LYS A 59 -5.56 -8.44 -0.25
N LYS A 60 -6.14 -9.14 -1.22
CA LYS A 60 -5.38 -9.88 -2.22
C LYS A 60 -4.53 -8.95 -3.09
N LYS A 61 -5.02 -7.75 -3.38
CA LYS A 61 -4.25 -6.74 -4.14
C LYS A 61 -3.05 -6.25 -3.33
N VAL A 62 -3.25 -5.88 -2.08
CA VAL A 62 -2.17 -5.41 -1.21
C VAL A 62 -1.12 -6.48 -0.97
N GLU A 63 -1.53 -7.73 -0.69
CA GLU A 63 -0.58 -8.85 -0.56
C GLU A 63 0.28 -9.01 -1.81
N LYS A 64 -0.33 -8.95 -3.00
CA LYS A 64 0.41 -9.00 -4.28
C LYS A 64 1.35 -7.81 -4.46
N THR A 65 0.90 -6.60 -4.12
CA THR A 65 1.71 -5.39 -4.23
C THR A 65 2.90 -5.42 -3.28
N VAL A 66 2.73 -5.88 -2.03
CA VAL A 66 3.82 -6.02 -1.06
C VAL A 66 4.86 -7.02 -1.55
N ILE A 67 4.43 -8.16 -2.11
CA ILE A 67 5.34 -9.13 -2.75
C ILE A 67 6.10 -8.47 -3.90
N ALA A 68 5.39 -7.82 -4.82
CA ALA A 68 6.01 -7.19 -5.99
C ALA A 68 7.03 -6.08 -5.60
N ILE A 69 6.72 -5.25 -4.60
CA ILE A 69 7.67 -4.23 -4.11
C ILE A 69 8.87 -4.88 -3.42
N THR A 70 8.67 -6.00 -2.73
CA THR A 70 9.78 -6.75 -2.10
C THR A 70 10.71 -7.30 -3.18
N ASP A 71 10.17 -7.97 -4.20
CA ASP A 71 10.95 -8.49 -5.33
C ASP A 71 11.73 -7.39 -6.05
N GLU A 72 11.12 -6.20 -6.19
CA GLU A 72 11.78 -5.05 -6.80
C GLU A 72 12.92 -4.51 -5.94
N ILE A 73 12.75 -4.43 -4.61
CA ILE A 73 13.81 -4.03 -3.68
C ILE A 73 14.99 -5.00 -3.76
N ASP A 74 14.72 -6.30 -3.81
CA ASP A 74 15.76 -7.34 -3.88
C ASP A 74 16.55 -7.25 -5.19
N LYS A 75 15.85 -7.09 -6.32
CA LYS A 75 16.50 -6.85 -7.63
C LYS A 75 17.34 -5.58 -7.64
N LEU A 76 16.85 -4.51 -7.05
CA LEU A 76 17.61 -3.26 -6.94
C LEU A 76 18.87 -3.44 -6.08
N ASP A 77 18.82 -4.23 -5.00
CA ASP A 77 20.00 -4.50 -4.18
C ASP A 77 21.04 -5.38 -4.90
N GLU A 78 20.60 -6.36 -5.68
CA GLU A 78 21.49 -7.13 -6.56
C GLU A 78 22.19 -6.21 -7.57
N ASN A 79 21.42 -5.34 -8.24
CA ASN A 79 21.94 -4.40 -9.24
C ASN A 79 22.90 -3.39 -8.61
N ARG A 80 22.58 -2.90 -7.40
CA ARG A 80 23.45 -2.05 -6.59
C ARG A 80 24.78 -2.73 -6.31
N THR A 81 24.76 -4.01 -5.92
CA THR A 81 25.97 -4.78 -5.65
C THR A 81 26.81 -4.97 -6.92
N LYS A 82 26.16 -5.29 -8.05
CA LYS A 82 26.82 -5.40 -9.36
C LYS A 82 27.48 -4.08 -9.79
N LEU A 83 26.77 -2.95 -9.65
CA LEU A 83 27.30 -1.62 -9.96
C LEU A 83 28.51 -1.26 -9.10
N LYS A 84 28.46 -1.52 -7.79
CA LYS A 84 29.60 -1.30 -6.88
C LYS A 84 30.81 -2.15 -7.27
N GLY A 85 30.58 -3.42 -7.59
CA GLY A 85 31.61 -4.32 -8.10
C GLY A 85 32.24 -3.81 -9.40
N ALA A 86 31.41 -3.40 -10.36
CA ALA A 86 31.87 -2.87 -11.64
C ALA A 86 32.71 -1.60 -11.47
N CYS A 87 32.27 -0.66 -10.62
CA CYS A 87 33.07 0.52 -10.26
C CYS A 87 34.44 0.15 -9.70
N LYS A 88 34.51 -0.86 -8.82
CA LYS A 88 35.79 -1.32 -8.22
C LYS A 88 36.72 -1.93 -9.27
N ILE A 89 36.17 -2.73 -10.19
CA ILE A 89 36.95 -3.34 -11.28
C ILE A 89 37.59 -2.27 -12.16
N LEU A 90 36.84 -1.22 -12.50
CA LEU A 90 37.34 -0.12 -13.35
C LEU A 90 38.49 0.69 -12.73
N MET A 91 38.67 0.65 -11.40
CA MET A 91 39.76 1.37 -10.74
C MET A 91 41.15 0.88 -11.15
N MET A 92 41.29 -0.42 -11.43
CA MET A 92 42.60 -0.99 -11.77
C MET A 92 43.06 -0.59 -13.18
N PRO A 93 42.27 -0.78 -14.27
CA PRO A 93 42.64 -0.27 -15.58
C PRO A 93 42.91 1.24 -15.59
N GLU A 94 42.07 2.03 -14.91
CA GLU A 94 42.25 3.49 -14.82
C GLU A 94 43.60 3.86 -14.17
N ALA A 95 44.00 3.14 -13.12
CA ALA A 95 45.29 3.36 -12.46
C ALA A 95 46.47 2.98 -13.36
N ILE A 96 46.40 1.83 -14.04
CA ILE A 96 47.45 1.37 -14.96
C ILE A 96 47.63 2.36 -16.11
N SER A 97 46.54 2.80 -16.75
CA SER A 97 46.63 3.73 -17.89
C SER A 97 47.17 5.09 -17.45
N ARG A 98 46.85 5.56 -16.23
CA ARG A 98 47.44 6.78 -15.65
C ARG A 98 48.92 6.64 -15.33
N GLU A 99 49.33 5.54 -14.69
CA GLU A 99 50.73 5.28 -14.39
C GLU A 99 51.55 5.16 -15.68
N CYS A 100 51.03 4.50 -16.71
CA CYS A 100 51.66 4.44 -18.02
C CYS A 100 51.85 5.83 -18.64
N LEU A 101 50.85 6.72 -18.53
CA LEU A 101 50.97 8.11 -18.99
C LEU A 101 52.03 8.87 -18.19
N GLU A 102 52.05 8.75 -16.86
CA GLU A 102 53.02 9.41 -15.99
C GLU A 102 54.45 8.96 -16.31
N LEU A 103 54.69 7.66 -16.46
CA LEU A 103 56.01 7.13 -16.84
C LEU A 103 56.48 7.68 -18.19
N ARG A 104 55.58 7.91 -19.15
CA ARG A 104 55.93 8.50 -20.44
C ARG A 104 56.34 9.97 -20.34
N THR A 105 55.81 10.71 -19.38
CA THR A 105 56.25 12.11 -19.14
C THR A 105 57.69 12.23 -18.65
N ASN A 106 58.28 11.14 -18.15
CA ASN A 106 59.66 11.09 -17.67
C ASN A 106 60.68 10.71 -18.75
N ARG A 107 60.27 10.52 -20.01
CA ARG A 107 61.19 10.25 -21.14
C ARG A 107 62.03 11.50 -21.46
N TYR A 108 63.29 11.31 -21.84
CA TYR A 108 64.17 12.38 -22.30
C TYR A 108 64.14 12.48 -23.83
N GLU A 109 64.48 13.66 -24.36
CA GLU A 109 64.68 13.86 -25.80
C GLU A 109 65.76 12.90 -26.35
N PRO A 110 65.57 12.28 -27.53
CA PRO A 110 64.49 12.50 -28.51
C PRO A 110 63.24 11.60 -28.31
N ASP A 111 63.20 10.78 -27.26
CA ASP A 111 62.12 9.80 -27.00
C ASP A 111 60.85 10.43 -26.39
N LEU A 112 60.92 11.72 -26.04
CA LEU A 112 59.77 12.50 -25.58
C LEU A 112 58.88 12.89 -26.77
N VAL A 113 58.10 11.92 -27.26
CA VAL A 113 57.19 12.09 -28.39
C VAL A 113 55.78 11.65 -28.03
N ARG A 114 54.78 12.32 -28.61
CA ARG A 114 53.38 11.90 -28.54
C ARG A 114 53.13 10.76 -29.51
N ASP A 115 53.45 9.56 -29.07
CA ASP A 115 53.24 8.34 -29.84
C ASP A 115 51.75 7.92 -29.88
N GLU A 116 51.44 6.98 -30.78
CA GLU A 116 50.09 6.42 -30.91
C GLU A 116 49.61 5.78 -29.61
N ALA A 117 50.50 5.14 -28.87
CA ALA A 117 50.16 4.51 -27.60
C ALA A 117 49.76 5.55 -26.55
N GLU A 118 50.33 6.76 -26.54
CA GLU A 118 49.92 7.85 -25.64
C GLU A 118 48.51 8.31 -25.96
N GLN A 119 48.18 8.45 -27.25
CA GLN A 119 46.83 8.80 -27.68
C GLN A 119 45.80 7.76 -27.24
N GLU A 120 46.10 6.46 -27.39
CA GLU A 120 45.20 5.39 -26.95
C GLU A 120 45.03 5.35 -25.42
N LEU A 121 46.09 5.56 -24.64
CA LEU A 121 45.96 5.64 -23.18
C LEU A 121 45.10 6.83 -22.72
N ILE A 122 45.24 8.00 -23.37
CA ILE A 122 44.39 9.16 -23.07
C ILE A 122 42.91 8.84 -23.34
N LYS A 123 42.63 8.18 -24.47
CA LYS A 123 41.26 7.73 -24.80
C LYS A 123 40.74 6.73 -23.77
N GLU A 124 41.55 5.75 -23.36
CA GLU A 124 41.17 4.76 -22.36
C GLU A 124 40.80 5.41 -21.02
N VAL A 125 41.65 6.31 -20.51
CA VAL A 125 41.38 7.05 -19.26
C VAL A 125 40.08 7.86 -19.37
N ALA A 126 39.85 8.53 -20.51
CA ALA A 126 38.63 9.29 -20.74
C ALA A 126 37.37 8.41 -20.77
N ILE A 127 37.41 7.28 -21.49
CA ILE A 127 36.29 6.33 -21.60
C ILE A 127 35.98 5.70 -20.24
N VAL A 128 37.00 5.22 -19.51
CA VAL A 128 36.81 4.63 -18.18
C VAL A 128 36.23 5.66 -17.20
N GLY A 129 36.70 6.91 -17.27
CA GLY A 129 36.15 8.02 -16.49
C GLY A 129 34.66 8.25 -16.76
N GLU A 130 34.25 8.23 -18.03
CA GLU A 130 32.85 8.40 -18.42
C GLU A 130 31.98 7.23 -17.95
N ILE A 131 32.43 5.99 -18.13
CA ILE A 131 31.72 4.80 -17.66
C ILE A 131 31.53 4.87 -16.13
N ARG A 132 32.59 5.22 -15.39
CA ARG A 132 32.52 5.38 -13.93
C ARG A 132 31.51 6.43 -13.51
N ARG A 133 31.45 7.57 -14.22
CA ARG A 133 30.45 8.61 -13.99
C ARG A 133 29.03 8.08 -14.18
N VAL A 134 28.76 7.36 -15.27
CA VAL A 134 27.46 6.75 -15.54
C VAL A 134 27.08 5.74 -14.45
N PHE A 135 28.01 4.89 -14.02
CA PHE A 135 27.76 3.90 -12.97
C PHE A 135 27.45 4.55 -11.62
N LEU A 136 28.19 5.59 -11.22
CA LEU A 136 27.93 6.31 -9.97
C LEU A 136 26.57 7.03 -9.99
N ASN A 137 26.23 7.68 -11.11
CA ASN A 137 24.91 8.30 -11.28
C ASN A 137 23.78 7.27 -11.22
N THR A 138 23.98 6.10 -11.84
CA THR A 138 23.01 5.00 -11.80
C THR A 138 22.88 4.42 -10.40
N LEU A 139 24.00 4.26 -9.68
CA LEU A 139 24.02 3.79 -8.31
C LEU A 139 23.21 4.71 -7.39
N ALA A 140 23.38 6.03 -7.51
CA ALA A 140 22.62 7.00 -6.73
C ALA A 140 21.11 6.88 -6.97
N LYS A 141 20.69 6.74 -8.24
CA LYS A 141 19.27 6.52 -8.61
C LYS A 141 18.72 5.21 -8.06
N VAL A 142 19.50 4.14 -8.10
CA VAL A 142 19.11 2.83 -7.54
C VAL A 142 18.92 2.96 -6.02
N GLU A 143 19.85 3.59 -5.31
CA GLU A 143 19.75 3.78 -3.87
C GLU A 143 18.55 4.66 -3.48
N GLU A 144 18.28 5.72 -4.25
CA GLU A 144 17.08 6.55 -4.08
C GLU A 144 15.78 5.75 -4.30
N GLN A 145 15.69 5.00 -5.41
CA GLN A 145 14.52 4.18 -5.70
C GLN A 145 14.28 3.11 -4.62
N MET A 146 15.34 2.50 -4.10
CA MET A 146 15.25 1.55 -2.99
C MET A 146 14.67 2.19 -1.72
N LEU A 147 15.07 3.42 -1.40
CA LEU A 147 14.52 4.16 -0.26
C LEU A 147 13.02 4.44 -0.45
N MET A 148 12.64 4.92 -1.63
CA MET A 148 11.23 5.17 -1.97
C MET A 148 10.39 3.89 -1.88
N ASN A 149 10.88 2.78 -2.43
CA ASN A 149 10.17 1.49 -2.39
C ASN A 149 10.00 0.97 -0.96
N LYS A 150 11.04 1.10 -0.11
CA LYS A 150 10.96 0.71 1.31
C LYS A 150 9.94 1.55 2.08
N ALA A 151 9.91 2.87 1.84
CA ALA A 151 8.93 3.76 2.45
C ALA A 151 7.50 3.42 1.99
N ALA A 152 7.29 3.22 0.70
CA ALA A 152 5.99 2.82 0.14
C ALA A 152 5.51 1.48 0.71
N LYS A 153 6.39 0.47 0.78
CA LYS A 153 6.08 -0.83 1.39
C LYS A 153 5.63 -0.67 2.83
N SER A 154 6.40 0.04 3.65
CA SER A 154 6.07 0.25 5.06
C SER A 154 4.74 0.99 5.25
N SER A 155 4.47 2.01 4.43
CA SER A 155 3.20 2.75 4.47
C SER A 155 2.01 1.85 4.12
N ILE A 156 2.14 0.98 3.12
CA ILE A 156 1.09 0.06 2.70
C ILE A 156 0.84 -1.00 3.78
N GLU A 157 1.91 -1.57 4.36
CA GLU A 157 1.79 -2.57 5.43
C GLU A 157 1.08 -2.01 6.67
N LEU A 158 1.38 -0.75 7.03
CA LEU A 158 0.73 -0.07 8.15
C LEU A 158 -0.78 0.14 7.93
N ASP A 159 -1.15 0.80 6.83
CA ASP A 159 -2.57 1.04 6.50
C ASP A 159 -3.34 -0.30 6.41
N TRP A 160 -2.71 -1.31 5.81
CA TRP A 160 -3.35 -2.58 5.62
C TRP A 160 -3.56 -3.38 6.91
N SER A 161 -2.67 -3.24 7.90
CA SER A 161 -2.83 -3.85 9.23
C SER A 161 -4.15 -3.44 9.88
N ASP A 162 -4.47 -2.14 9.85
CA ASP A 162 -5.72 -1.61 10.42
C ASP A 162 -6.95 -2.11 9.65
N LYS A 163 -6.87 -2.15 8.32
CA LYS A 163 -7.96 -2.72 7.49
C LYS A 163 -8.19 -4.20 7.76
N MET A 164 -7.15 -4.97 8.09
CA MET A 164 -7.28 -6.39 8.43
C MET A 164 -8.03 -6.60 9.75
N VAL A 165 -7.82 -5.72 10.74
CA VAL A 165 -8.60 -5.71 11.98
C VAL A 165 -10.06 -5.40 11.69
N SER A 166 -10.33 -4.37 10.87
CA SER A 166 -11.69 -4.03 10.44
C SER A 166 -12.37 -5.22 9.76
N LEU A 167 -11.72 -5.85 8.78
CA LEU A 167 -12.28 -7.00 8.05
C LEU A 167 -12.60 -8.18 8.99
N LYS A 168 -11.76 -8.43 10.00
CA LYS A 168 -12.00 -9.46 11.00
C LYS A 168 -13.26 -9.14 11.83
N LEU A 169 -13.44 -7.90 12.25
CA LEU A 169 -14.63 -7.46 12.97
C LEU A 169 -15.88 -7.52 12.09
N ASP A 170 -15.79 -7.06 10.85
CA ASP A 170 -16.90 -7.08 9.90
C ASP A 170 -17.38 -8.52 9.65
N ARG A 171 -16.45 -9.46 9.43
CA ARG A 171 -16.77 -10.89 9.29
C ARG A 171 -17.41 -11.47 10.55
N LYS A 172 -16.95 -11.08 11.73
CA LYS A 172 -17.57 -11.52 12.99
C LYS A 172 -19.00 -10.99 13.11
N ASN A 173 -19.21 -9.72 12.81
CA ASN A 173 -20.54 -9.09 12.84
C ASN A 173 -21.50 -9.74 11.85
N ALA A 174 -21.04 -10.13 10.67
CA ALA A 174 -21.86 -10.82 9.68
C ALA A 174 -22.37 -12.20 10.15
N ILE A 175 -21.65 -12.87 11.05
CA ILE A 175 -22.06 -14.16 11.65
C ILE A 175 -23.04 -13.93 12.81
N LEU A 176 -23.07 -12.73 13.39
CA LEU A 176 -23.96 -12.38 14.50
C LEU A 176 -25.32 -11.84 14.04
N SER A 177 -25.51 -11.64 12.73
CA SER A 177 -26.82 -11.29 12.18
C SER A 177 -27.81 -12.43 12.47
N PRO A 178 -28.98 -12.13 13.06
CA PRO A 178 -29.94 -13.13 13.53
C PRO A 178 -30.56 -13.97 12.43
#